data_AF-A0A4Y8Z0N4-F1
#
_entry.id   AF-A0A4Y8Z0N4-F1
#
_cell.length_a   1.000
_cell.length_b   1.000
_cell.length_c   1.000
_cell.angle_alpha   90.00
_cell.angle_beta   90.00
_cell.angle_gamma   90.00
#
_symmetry.space_group_name_H-M   'P 1'
#
loop_
_entity.id
_entity.type
_entity.pdbx_description
1 polymer ?
#
loop_
_entity_poly.entity_id
_entity_poly.type
_entity_poly.pdbx_seq_one_letter_code
_entity_poly.pdbx_strand_id
1 'polypeptide(L)'
;MNSADHDNDHDNDSGDDAGTRSENAAAADEKRHPAVIATAIALPVALVVGVLVAAIAVNSSPAHDPVALGPVDAPDAASAQCSTLLDALPDELGDYSRADLADPAPVGVRAWVSAEENAEPVVLRCGLPRPVGFDVAAPLQVIDGVQWFEVSGENDGIDASTWFVVDRGTYIALTIPGDSGPTPLQDASSAVSAALPQQPLDPAPLQ
;
A
#
# COMPACT_ATOMS: atom_id res chain seq x y z
N MET A 1 34.19 -91.32 -40.01
CA MET A 1 33.43 -91.01 -38.78
C MET A 1 33.17 -89.51 -38.78
N ASN A 2 31.88 -89.14 -38.75
CA ASN A 2 31.24 -87.83 -38.46
C ASN A 2 31.60 -86.60 -39.31
N SER A 3 30.70 -85.85 -39.98
CA SER A 3 29.32 -85.36 -39.72
C SER A 3 29.12 -84.42 -38.53
N ALA A 4 28.38 -83.33 -38.82
CA ALA A 4 27.80 -82.23 -38.03
C ALA A 4 28.49 -80.87 -38.29
N ASP A 5 27.95 -79.93 -39.07
CA ASP A 5 26.68 -79.16 -38.92
C ASP A 5 26.57 -78.46 -37.56
N HIS A 6 26.64 -77.13 -37.53
CA HIS A 6 25.45 -76.28 -37.27
C HIS A 6 25.78 -74.79 -37.21
N ASP A 7 24.78 -74.05 -37.66
CA ASP A 7 24.54 -72.61 -37.76
C ASP A 7 25.08 -71.73 -36.63
N ASN A 8 25.42 -70.49 -36.99
CA ASN A 8 25.30 -69.37 -36.07
C ASN A 8 24.57 -68.24 -36.79
N ASP A 9 23.31 -68.08 -36.43
CA ASP A 9 22.37 -67.06 -36.86
C ASP A 9 22.59 -65.74 -36.10
N HIS A 10 22.61 -64.66 -36.88
CA HIS A 10 21.85 -63.42 -36.76
C HIS A 10 21.96 -62.43 -35.56
N ASP A 11 21.94 -61.17 -36.01
CA ASP A 11 21.40 -59.92 -35.43
C ASP A 11 22.22 -59.19 -34.36
N ASN A 12 22.89 -58.08 -34.70
CA ASN A 12 22.37 -56.72 -34.96
C ASN A 12 21.90 -56.01 -33.69
N ASP A 13 22.71 -55.10 -33.15
CA ASP A 13 22.21 -53.85 -32.58
C ASP A 13 23.31 -52.77 -32.58
N SER A 14 23.14 -51.85 -33.54
CA SER A 14 23.25 -50.39 -33.43
C SER A 14 24.48 -49.74 -32.80
N GLY A 15 25.17 -48.94 -33.61
CA GLY A 15 25.81 -47.71 -33.14
C GLY A 15 27.07 -47.33 -33.89
N ASP A 16 26.90 -46.79 -35.10
CA ASP A 16 27.94 -46.35 -36.03
C ASP A 16 29.02 -45.42 -35.45
N ASP A 17 30.24 -45.74 -35.87
CA ASP A 17 31.36 -44.89 -36.30
C ASP A 17 31.16 -43.36 -36.20
N ALA A 18 32.04 -42.67 -35.47
CA ALA A 18 33.31 -42.15 -35.98
C ALA A 18 33.14 -41.08 -37.07
N GLY A 19 33.70 -39.88 -36.83
CA GLY A 19 33.81 -38.94 -37.93
C GLY A 19 34.15 -37.51 -37.56
N THR A 20 35.33 -37.30 -36.97
CA THR A 20 36.00 -36.01 -37.16
C THR A 20 36.38 -35.88 -38.63
N ARG A 21 35.63 -35.11 -39.40
CA ARG A 21 36.16 -34.46 -40.61
C ARG A 21 35.55 -33.08 -40.77
N SER A 22 36.43 -32.11 -40.59
CA SER A 22 36.26 -30.73 -41.02
C SER A 22 35.92 -30.70 -42.51
N GLU A 23 34.72 -30.24 -42.83
CA GLU A 23 34.39 -29.72 -44.16
C GLU A 23 33.67 -28.38 -43.98
N ASN A 24 34.47 -27.33 -44.13
CA ASN A 24 34.03 -25.96 -44.23
C ASN A 24 33.26 -25.81 -45.56
N ALA A 25 31.94 -25.66 -45.51
CA ALA A 25 31.13 -25.33 -46.68
C ALA A 25 30.10 -24.24 -46.33
N ALA A 26 30.35 -23.08 -46.92
CA ALA A 26 29.40 -22.04 -47.32
C ALA A 26 28.64 -21.29 -46.21
N ALA A 27 29.17 -20.11 -45.94
CA ALA A 27 28.43 -18.95 -45.48
C ALA A 27 27.07 -18.79 -46.19
N ALA A 28 26.00 -18.66 -45.41
CA ALA A 28 24.89 -17.81 -45.78
C ALA A 28 25.21 -16.40 -45.25
N ASP A 29 25.89 -15.62 -46.07
CA ASP A 29 26.02 -14.18 -45.91
C ASP A 29 24.66 -13.56 -46.28
N GLU A 30 23.77 -13.49 -45.29
CA GLU A 30 22.64 -12.59 -45.33
C GLU A 30 22.97 -11.46 -44.37
N LYS A 31 23.35 -10.30 -44.93
CA LYS A 31 23.73 -9.07 -44.22
C LYS A 31 22.89 -8.89 -42.94
N ARG A 32 23.42 -9.35 -41.81
CA ARG A 32 22.79 -9.15 -40.50
C ARG A 32 22.99 -7.68 -40.16
N HIS A 33 21.97 -6.89 -40.47
CA HIS A 33 21.89 -5.50 -40.09
C HIS A 33 22.16 -5.41 -38.57
N PRO A 34 23.14 -4.60 -38.12
CA PRO A 34 23.47 -4.46 -36.70
C PRO A 34 22.26 -4.01 -35.84
N ALA A 35 21.21 -3.49 -36.48
CA ALA A 35 19.91 -3.20 -35.89
C ALA A 35 19.17 -4.43 -35.34
N VAL A 36 19.30 -5.61 -35.95
CA VAL A 36 18.51 -6.82 -35.59
C VAL A 36 19.01 -7.46 -34.28
N ILE A 37 20.31 -7.36 -34.00
CA ILE A 37 20.92 -7.89 -32.77
C ILE A 37 20.60 -6.98 -31.58
N ALA A 38 20.54 -5.66 -31.79
CA ALA A 38 20.19 -4.69 -30.75
C ALA A 38 18.73 -4.82 -30.27
N THR A 39 17.79 -5.13 -31.17
CA THR A 39 16.37 -5.34 -30.82
C THR A 39 16.11 -6.65 -30.08
N ALA A 40 16.90 -7.69 -30.33
CA ALA A 40 16.70 -9.02 -29.75
C ALA A 40 16.94 -9.05 -28.23
N ILE A 41 17.77 -8.15 -27.70
CA ILE A 41 18.07 -8.04 -26.26
C ILE A 41 17.25 -6.92 -25.60
N ALA A 42 16.98 -5.81 -26.30
CA ALA A 42 16.24 -4.69 -25.74
C ALA A 42 14.79 -5.06 -25.36
N LEU A 43 14.10 -5.85 -26.19
CA LEU A 43 12.71 -6.25 -25.94
C LEU A 43 12.54 -7.14 -24.69
N PRO A 44 13.30 -8.24 -24.50
CA PRO A 44 13.18 -9.05 -23.29
C PRO A 44 13.61 -8.29 -22.04
N VAL A 45 14.65 -7.44 -22.10
CA VAL A 45 15.07 -6.63 -20.96
C VAL A 45 13.99 -5.60 -20.57
N ALA A 46 13.41 -4.90 -21.55
CA ALA A 46 12.32 -3.96 -21.29
C ALA A 46 11.08 -4.66 -20.69
N LEU A 47 10.77 -5.87 -21.16
CA LEU A 47 9.69 -6.67 -20.60
C LEU A 47 9.98 -7.10 -19.16
N VAL A 48 11.18 -7.57 -18.85
CA VAL A 48 11.57 -7.94 -17.48
C VAL A 48 11.53 -6.73 -16.55
N VAL A 49 12.04 -5.57 -16.97
CA VAL A 49 11.95 -4.33 -16.19
C VAL A 49 10.50 -3.91 -16.00
N GLY A 50 9.68 -3.97 -17.06
CA GLY A 50 8.25 -3.66 -16.97
C GLY A 50 7.50 -4.58 -16.00
N VAL A 51 7.79 -5.89 -16.02
CA VAL A 51 7.22 -6.86 -15.09
C VAL A 51 7.70 -6.63 -13.67
N LEU A 52 8.98 -6.31 -13.45
CA LEU A 52 9.51 -6.01 -12.12
C LEU A 52 8.89 -4.74 -11.54
N VAL A 53 8.78 -3.67 -12.33
CA VAL A 53 8.13 -2.43 -11.91
C VAL A 53 6.65 -2.67 -11.60
N ALA A 54 5.94 -3.42 -12.44
CA ALA A 54 4.54 -3.78 -12.20
C ALA A 54 4.39 -4.67 -10.95
N ALA A 55 5.28 -5.64 -10.74
CA ALA A 55 5.24 -6.52 -9.57
C ALA A 55 5.51 -5.74 -8.28
N ILE A 56 6.47 -4.81 -8.28
CA ILE A 56 6.74 -3.95 -7.11
C ILE A 56 5.54 -3.04 -6.84
N ALA A 57 4.94 -2.44 -7.88
CA ALA A 57 3.76 -1.60 -7.74
C ALA A 57 2.51 -2.35 -7.25
N VAL A 58 2.40 -3.65 -7.55
CA VAL A 58 1.30 -4.51 -7.06
C VAL A 58 1.59 -5.05 -5.65
N ASN A 59 2.85 -5.29 -5.31
CA ASN A 59 3.26 -5.90 -4.03
C ASN A 59 3.53 -4.85 -2.92
N SER A 60 3.41 -3.56 -3.20
CA SER A 60 3.55 -2.49 -2.20
C SER A 60 2.40 -2.45 -1.18
N SER A 61 1.34 -3.23 -1.37
CA SER A 61 0.30 -3.44 -0.37
C SER A 61 0.41 -4.88 0.15
N PRO A 62 1.01 -5.13 1.33
CA PRO A 62 0.74 -6.38 2.04
C PRO A 62 -0.78 -6.55 2.10
N ALA A 63 -1.29 -7.70 1.65
CA ALA A 63 -2.73 -7.95 1.54
C ALA A 63 -3.33 -8.10 2.94
N HIS A 64 -3.51 -6.98 3.63
CA HIS A 64 -4.31 -6.91 4.84
C HIS A 64 -5.78 -7.04 4.43
N ASP A 65 -6.56 -7.76 5.24
CA ASP A 65 -8.00 -7.81 5.05
C ASP A 65 -8.58 -6.38 5.08
N PRO A 66 -9.57 -6.05 4.24
CA PRO A 66 -10.18 -4.72 4.25
C PRO A 66 -10.68 -4.34 5.65
N VAL A 67 -10.39 -3.12 6.07
CA VAL A 67 -10.72 -2.63 7.41
C VAL A 67 -12.23 -2.42 7.52
N ALA A 68 -12.87 -3.20 8.38
CA ALA A 68 -14.29 -3.06 8.69
C ALA A 68 -14.51 -1.99 9.75
N LEU A 69 -15.28 -0.95 9.43
CA LEU A 69 -15.56 0.16 10.33
C LEU A 69 -17.04 0.25 10.63
N GLY A 70 -17.38 0.39 11.91
CA GLY A 70 -18.75 0.64 12.35
C GLY A 70 -19.25 2.04 11.92
N PRO A 71 -20.57 2.25 11.87
CA PRO A 71 -21.15 3.54 11.57
C PRO A 71 -20.84 4.54 12.69
N VAL A 72 -20.49 5.77 12.30
CA VAL A 72 -20.30 6.92 13.19
C VAL A 72 -21.07 8.09 12.58
N ASP A 73 -21.73 8.89 13.42
CA ASP A 73 -22.44 10.08 12.94
C ASP A 73 -21.43 11.11 12.38
N ALA A 74 -21.53 11.36 11.08
CA ALA A 74 -20.64 12.25 10.34
C ALA A 74 -21.44 13.00 9.26
N PRO A 75 -22.34 13.93 9.66
CA PRO A 75 -23.28 14.57 8.74
C PRO A 75 -22.59 15.36 7.62
N ASP A 76 -21.36 15.84 7.86
CA ASP A 76 -20.58 16.63 6.90
C ASP A 76 -19.51 15.79 6.16
N ALA A 77 -19.55 14.45 6.26
CA ALA A 77 -18.55 13.56 5.67
C ALA A 77 -18.43 13.69 4.14
N ALA A 78 -19.53 14.04 3.46
CA ALA A 78 -19.59 14.25 2.01
C ALA A 78 -19.27 15.71 1.59
N SER A 79 -18.81 16.55 2.50
CA SER A 79 -18.48 17.96 2.21
C SER A 79 -17.23 18.10 1.32
N ALA A 80 -17.11 19.26 0.67
CA ALA A 80 -15.94 19.57 -0.16
C ALA A 80 -14.64 19.64 0.65
N GLN A 81 -14.71 20.03 1.93
CA GLN A 81 -13.57 20.02 2.84
C GLN A 81 -13.08 18.59 3.08
N CYS A 82 -13.99 17.65 3.33
CA CYS A 82 -13.61 16.26 3.54
C CYS A 82 -13.07 15.59 2.27
N SER A 83 -13.66 15.86 1.10
CA SER A 83 -13.08 15.36 -0.16
C SER A 83 -11.67 15.93 -0.40
N THR A 84 -11.49 17.24 -0.18
CA THR A 84 -10.18 17.90 -0.33
C THR A 84 -9.13 17.31 0.61
N LEU A 85 -9.50 17.07 1.87
CA LEU A 85 -8.61 16.43 2.84
C LEU A 85 -8.25 15.01 2.41
N LEU A 86 -9.25 14.19 2.08
CA LEU A 86 -9.01 12.80 1.68
C LEU A 86 -8.10 12.68 0.45
N ASP A 87 -8.21 13.60 -0.50
CA ASP A 87 -7.34 13.65 -1.68
C ASP A 87 -5.90 14.06 -1.34
N ALA A 88 -5.71 14.85 -0.28
CA ALA A 88 -4.40 15.34 0.16
C ALA A 88 -3.69 14.40 1.15
N LEU A 89 -4.40 13.43 1.73
CA LEU A 89 -3.83 12.50 2.72
C LEU A 89 -2.78 11.58 2.08
N PRO A 90 -1.62 11.41 2.74
CA PRO A 90 -0.55 10.56 2.23
C PRO A 90 -0.98 9.08 2.15
N ASP A 91 -0.22 8.31 1.38
CA ASP A 91 -0.34 6.85 1.35
C ASP A 91 0.21 6.21 2.64
N GLU A 92 1.10 6.90 3.36
CA GLU A 92 1.76 6.41 4.57
C GLU A 92 1.62 7.42 5.72
N LEU A 93 1.48 6.91 6.95
CA LEU A 93 1.54 7.66 8.20
C LEU A 93 2.52 6.95 9.14
N GLY A 94 3.75 7.41 9.22
CA GLY A 94 4.84 6.64 9.83
C GLY A 94 4.98 5.25 9.22
N ASP A 95 4.92 4.21 10.05
CA ASP A 95 5.01 2.80 9.62
C ASP A 95 3.66 2.20 9.18
N TYR A 96 2.61 3.01 9.10
CA TYR A 96 1.28 2.60 8.65
C TYR A 96 1.08 2.91 7.16
N SER A 97 0.65 1.91 6.39
CA SER A 97 0.35 2.05 4.95
C SER A 97 -1.16 2.08 4.71
N ARG A 98 -1.62 2.80 3.68
CA ARG A 98 -3.05 2.93 3.36
C ARG A 98 -3.69 1.56 3.22
N ALA A 99 -4.83 1.39 3.89
CA ALA A 99 -5.64 0.19 3.84
C ALA A 99 -6.94 0.41 3.05
N ASP A 100 -7.41 -0.64 2.39
CA ASP A 100 -8.75 -0.69 1.83
C ASP A 100 -9.80 -0.79 2.95
N LEU A 101 -10.97 -0.19 2.72
CA LEU A 101 -12.11 -0.30 3.64
C LEU A 101 -13.06 -1.40 3.15
N ALA A 102 -13.63 -2.15 4.09
CA ALA A 102 -14.64 -3.16 3.77
C ALA A 102 -15.93 -2.49 3.26
N ASP A 103 -16.62 -3.15 2.32
CA ASP A 103 -17.88 -2.67 1.78
C ASP A 103 -19.05 -2.88 2.76
N PRO A 104 -19.97 -1.89 2.90
CA PRO A 104 -19.93 -0.57 2.27
C PRO A 104 -18.96 0.37 2.99
N ALA A 105 -18.02 0.96 2.24
CA ALA A 105 -17.06 1.91 2.81
C ALA A 105 -17.77 3.20 3.29
N PRO A 106 -17.54 3.65 4.54
CA PRO A 106 -18.08 4.91 5.03
C PRO A 106 -17.47 6.11 4.30
N VAL A 107 -18.31 7.10 3.96
CA VAL A 107 -17.88 8.35 3.34
C VAL A 107 -17.03 9.15 4.33
N GLY A 108 -16.03 9.90 3.85
CA GLY A 108 -15.23 10.78 4.71
C GLY A 108 -14.17 10.04 5.53
N VAL A 109 -13.85 8.79 5.20
CA VAL A 109 -12.97 7.93 6.02
C VAL A 109 -11.75 7.44 5.23
N ARG A 110 -10.61 7.36 5.92
CA ARG A 110 -9.39 6.67 5.45
C ARG A 110 -8.79 5.87 6.60
N ALA A 111 -8.24 4.70 6.28
CA ALA A 111 -7.52 3.87 7.23
C ALA A 111 -6.09 3.57 6.74
N TRP A 112 -5.22 3.31 7.70
CA TRP A 112 -3.89 2.78 7.48
C TRP A 112 -3.62 1.65 8.47
N VAL A 113 -2.85 0.66 8.07
CA VAL A 113 -2.47 -0.51 8.87
C VAL A 113 -0.96 -0.67 8.83
N SER A 114 -0.36 -1.07 9.96
CA SER A 114 1.05 -1.41 10.01
C SER A 114 1.25 -2.85 9.53
N ALA A 115 2.48 -3.20 9.18
CA ALA A 115 2.85 -4.55 8.76
C ALA A 115 2.87 -5.56 9.93
N GLU A 116 2.58 -5.14 11.16
CA GLU A 116 2.58 -6.02 12.33
C GLU A 116 1.38 -6.98 12.34
N GLU A 117 1.56 -8.16 12.91
CA GLU A 117 0.48 -9.13 13.02
C GLU A 117 -0.61 -8.63 13.98
N ASN A 118 -1.85 -8.55 13.49
CA ASN A 118 -3.01 -8.03 14.24
C ASN A 118 -2.90 -6.55 14.63
N ALA A 119 -2.16 -5.75 13.86
CA ALA A 119 -2.10 -4.31 14.05
C ALA A 119 -3.50 -3.68 14.02
N GLU A 120 -3.82 -2.88 15.03
CA GLU A 120 -5.02 -2.04 15.01
C GLU A 120 -4.83 -0.90 13.99
N PRO A 121 -5.86 -0.53 13.22
CA PRO A 121 -5.72 0.49 12.19
C PRO A 121 -5.65 1.89 12.78
N VAL A 122 -4.84 2.75 12.18
CA VAL A 122 -5.01 4.20 12.29
C VAL A 122 -6.19 4.60 11.41
N VAL A 123 -7.17 5.31 11.96
CA VAL A 123 -8.39 5.67 11.21
C VAL A 123 -8.67 7.15 11.30
N LEU A 124 -8.76 7.80 10.13
CA LEU A 124 -9.22 9.17 9.98
C LEU A 124 -10.69 9.21 9.58
N ARG A 125 -11.49 10.02 10.27
CA ARG A 125 -12.89 10.33 9.94
C ARG A 125 -13.08 11.83 9.87
N CYS A 126 -13.60 12.33 8.76
CA CYS A 126 -13.89 13.74 8.54
C CYS A 126 -15.40 13.98 8.55
N GLY A 127 -15.82 15.19 8.96
CA GLY A 127 -17.23 15.60 8.88
C GLY A 127 -18.04 15.25 10.13
N LEU A 128 -17.35 15.12 11.26
CA LEU A 128 -17.96 14.78 12.55
C LEU A 128 -18.65 15.99 13.18
N PRO A 129 -19.63 15.78 14.08
CA PRO A 129 -20.09 16.83 14.97
C PRO A 129 -18.97 17.26 15.93
N ARG A 130 -19.20 18.37 16.64
CA ARG A 130 -18.29 18.83 17.71
C ARG A 130 -18.03 17.69 18.71
N PRO A 131 -16.77 17.36 19.00
CA PRO A 131 -16.46 16.28 19.95
C PRO A 131 -16.95 16.61 21.35
N VAL A 132 -17.46 15.58 22.04
CA VAL A 132 -17.85 15.70 23.45
C VAL A 132 -16.62 16.05 24.28
N GLY A 133 -16.76 17.01 25.20
CA GLY A 133 -15.66 17.48 26.04
C GLY A 133 -14.81 18.60 25.42
N PHE A 134 -15.02 18.97 24.15
CA PHE A 134 -14.37 20.15 23.58
C PHE A 134 -15.12 21.43 23.99
N ASP A 135 -14.77 21.94 25.17
CA ASP A 135 -15.22 23.21 25.72
C ASP A 135 -14.11 24.26 25.78
N VAL A 136 -14.42 25.47 26.27
CA VAL A 136 -13.46 26.60 26.32
C VAL A 136 -12.26 26.38 27.24
N ALA A 137 -12.28 25.35 28.11
CA ALA A 137 -11.15 24.95 28.94
C ALA A 137 -10.44 23.68 28.43
N ALA A 138 -10.90 23.11 27.31
CA ALA A 138 -10.30 21.91 26.75
C ALA A 138 -8.81 22.12 26.43
N PRO A 139 -7.91 21.23 26.90
CA PRO A 139 -6.50 21.30 26.55
C PRO A 139 -6.31 20.96 25.07
N LEU A 140 -5.53 21.77 24.37
CA LEU A 140 -5.22 21.56 22.96
C LEU A 140 -3.72 21.37 22.78
N GLN A 141 -3.36 20.44 21.89
CA GLN A 141 -2.00 20.26 21.41
C GLN A 141 -1.86 20.89 20.02
N VAL A 142 -0.75 21.58 19.79
CA VAL A 142 -0.46 22.18 18.48
C VAL A 142 0.67 21.42 17.82
N ILE A 143 0.39 20.81 16.68
CA ILE A 143 1.36 20.03 15.89
C ILE A 143 1.24 20.52 14.46
N ASP A 144 2.35 20.98 13.86
CA ASP A 144 2.40 21.54 12.50
C ASP A 144 1.29 22.57 12.19
N GLY A 145 0.94 23.41 13.17
CA GLY A 145 -0.11 24.42 13.01
C GLY A 145 -1.54 23.86 12.98
N VAL A 146 -1.75 22.63 13.40
CA VAL A 146 -3.06 22.01 13.63
C VAL A 146 -3.32 21.94 15.14
N GLN A 147 -4.50 22.37 15.58
CA GLN A 147 -4.91 22.28 16.98
C GLN A 147 -5.73 21.01 17.20
N TRP A 148 -5.19 20.13 18.03
CA TRP A 148 -5.76 18.82 18.34
C TRP A 148 -6.32 18.79 19.75
N PHE A 149 -7.56 18.30 19.86
CA PHE A 149 -8.20 17.93 21.12
C PHE A 149 -8.16 16.42 21.29
N GLU A 150 -7.57 15.92 22.38
CA GLU A 150 -7.42 14.50 22.64
C GLU A 150 -8.61 13.94 23.42
N VAL A 151 -9.14 12.82 22.95
CA VAL A 151 -10.01 11.93 23.72
C VAL A 151 -9.28 10.61 23.88
N SER A 152 -8.66 10.41 25.04
CA SER A 152 -7.96 9.18 25.39
C SER A 152 -8.94 8.05 25.70
N GLY A 153 -8.69 6.86 25.16
CA GLY A 153 -9.42 5.64 25.47
C GLY A 153 -8.97 4.95 26.77
N GLU A 154 -7.91 5.44 27.44
CA GLU A 154 -7.30 4.78 28.60
C GLU A 154 -8.32 4.58 29.74
N ASN A 155 -9.19 5.57 29.97
CA ASN A 155 -10.23 5.50 31.01
C ASN A 155 -11.28 4.42 30.73
N ASP A 156 -11.45 4.03 29.46
CA ASP A 156 -12.37 2.98 29.02
C ASP A 156 -11.66 1.64 28.81
N GLY A 157 -10.36 1.54 29.14
CA GLY A 157 -9.54 0.34 28.96
C GLY A 157 -9.18 0.06 27.50
N ILE A 158 -9.22 1.08 26.64
CA ILE A 158 -8.88 0.99 25.22
C ILE A 158 -7.48 1.60 25.04
N ASP A 159 -6.54 0.82 24.48
CA ASP A 159 -5.17 1.26 24.20
C ASP A 159 -5.10 2.05 22.87
N ALA A 160 -5.89 3.12 22.79
CA ALA A 160 -5.92 4.01 21.65
C ALA A 160 -6.37 5.40 22.08
N SER A 161 -5.97 6.43 21.33
CA SER A 161 -6.43 7.80 21.53
C SER A 161 -7.03 8.36 20.25
N THR A 162 -8.13 9.09 20.38
CA THR A 162 -8.77 9.80 19.25
C THR A 162 -8.46 11.28 19.34
N TRP A 163 -7.75 11.78 18.34
CA TRP A 163 -7.33 13.17 18.22
C TRP A 163 -8.26 13.92 17.27
N PHE A 164 -8.90 14.97 17.75
CA PHE A 164 -9.80 15.79 16.95
C PHE A 164 -9.14 17.08 16.49
N VAL A 165 -9.12 17.32 15.19
CA VAL A 165 -8.83 18.65 14.63
C VAL A 165 -10.01 19.56 14.93
N VAL A 166 -9.76 20.67 15.63
CA VAL A 166 -10.81 21.59 16.10
C VAL A 166 -10.69 23.02 15.55
N ASP A 167 -9.66 23.28 14.74
CA ASP A 167 -9.35 24.59 14.17
C ASP A 167 -9.45 24.62 12.64
N ARG A 168 -10.29 23.76 12.06
CA ARG A 168 -10.65 23.73 10.62
C ARG A 168 -12.15 23.91 10.46
N GLY A 169 -12.62 24.13 9.24
CA GLY A 169 -14.04 24.32 8.94
C GLY A 169 -14.92 23.06 9.08
N THR A 170 -14.36 21.95 9.58
CA THR A 170 -15.04 20.68 9.87
C THR A 170 -14.22 19.94 10.94
N TYR A 171 -14.88 19.14 11.79
CA TYR A 171 -14.18 18.33 12.77
C TYR A 171 -13.70 17.01 12.13
N ILE A 172 -12.44 16.70 12.36
CA ILE A 172 -11.77 15.50 11.84
C ILE A 172 -11.22 14.74 13.03
N ALA A 173 -11.50 13.45 13.13
CA ALA A 173 -10.91 12.57 14.13
C ALA A 173 -9.83 11.71 13.49
N LEU A 174 -8.73 11.51 14.21
CA LEU A 174 -7.71 10.51 13.92
C LEU A 174 -7.57 9.60 15.14
N THR A 175 -8.01 8.36 15.03
CA THR A 175 -7.82 7.33 16.07
C THR A 175 -6.48 6.64 15.84
N ILE A 176 -5.64 6.63 16.88
CA ILE A 176 -4.26 6.11 16.84
C ILE A 176 -4.10 5.06 17.95
N PRO A 177 -3.70 3.82 17.63
CA PRO A 177 -3.31 2.80 18.62
C PRO A 177 -2.14 3.27 19.51
N GLY A 178 -2.12 2.86 20.78
CA GLY A 178 -1.19 3.39 21.79
C GLY A 178 0.30 3.19 21.49
N ASP A 179 0.65 2.15 20.73
CA ASP A 179 2.03 1.80 20.35
C ASP A 179 2.50 2.43 19.03
N SER A 180 1.66 3.24 18.38
CA SER A 180 1.96 3.86 17.06
C SER A 180 3.07 4.91 17.07
N GLY A 181 3.48 5.37 18.26
CA GLY A 181 4.36 6.53 18.40
C GLY A 181 3.74 7.84 17.89
N PRO A 182 4.53 8.93 17.83
CA PRO A 182 4.01 10.27 17.53
C PRO A 182 3.90 10.57 16.01
N THR A 183 4.48 9.73 15.16
CA THR A 183 4.65 10.02 13.73
C THR A 183 3.32 10.11 12.98
N PRO A 184 2.34 9.18 13.15
CA PRO A 184 1.07 9.28 12.44
C PRO A 184 0.32 10.60 12.68
N LEU A 185 0.38 11.12 13.91
CA LEU A 185 -0.25 12.40 14.25
C LEU A 185 0.46 13.59 13.59
N GLN A 186 1.80 13.55 13.51
CA GLN A 186 2.59 14.58 12.81
C GLN A 186 2.30 14.59 11.30
N ASP A 187 2.37 13.43 10.65
CA ASP A 187 2.13 13.31 9.20
C ASP A 187 0.70 13.76 8.84
N ALA A 188 -0.29 13.36 9.65
CA ALA A 188 -1.66 13.82 9.49
C ALA A 188 -1.79 15.34 9.71
N SER A 189 -1.04 15.92 10.65
CA SER A 189 -1.03 17.37 10.88
C SER A 189 -0.50 18.14 9.68
N SER A 190 0.59 17.65 9.09
CA SER A 190 1.15 18.18 7.85
C SER A 190 0.16 18.12 6.69
N ALA A 191 -0.57 16.99 6.52
CA ALA A 191 -1.60 16.87 5.49
C ALA A 191 -2.79 17.82 5.72
N VAL A 192 -3.29 17.92 6.97
CA VAL A 192 -4.41 18.78 7.33
C VAL A 192 -4.08 20.26 7.15
N SER A 193 -2.89 20.70 7.56
CA SER A 193 -2.45 22.09 7.40
C SER A 193 -2.25 22.49 5.93
N ALA A 194 -1.80 21.56 5.08
CA ALA A 194 -1.67 21.78 3.65
C ALA A 194 -3.03 21.83 2.93
N ALA A 195 -3.99 21.00 3.35
CA ALA A 195 -5.27 20.82 2.67
C ALA A 195 -6.34 21.83 3.08
N LEU A 196 -6.40 22.20 4.36
CA LEU A 196 -7.52 22.95 4.93
C LEU A 196 -7.04 24.22 5.65
N PRO A 197 -7.67 25.39 5.39
CA PRO A 197 -7.31 26.62 6.07
C PRO A 197 -7.73 26.57 7.55
N GLN A 198 -6.94 27.22 8.41
CA GLN A 198 -7.34 27.41 9.81
C GLN A 198 -8.63 28.24 9.90
N GLN A 199 -9.48 27.93 10.87
CA GLN A 199 -10.68 28.67 11.23
C GLN A 199 -10.69 28.98 12.74
N PRO A 200 -11.43 30.01 13.20
CA PRO A 200 -11.64 30.23 14.62
C PRO A 200 -12.22 28.99 15.30
N LEU A 201 -11.75 28.71 16.52
CA LEU A 201 -12.27 27.62 17.34
C LEU A 201 -13.76 27.87 17.67
N ASP A 202 -14.54 26.79 17.67
CA ASP A 202 -15.95 26.78 18.10
C ASP A 202 -16.16 25.77 19.25
N PRO A 203 -15.62 26.03 20.46
CA PRO A 203 -15.79 25.15 21.62
C PRO A 203 -17.17 25.31 22.27
N ALA A 204 -17.59 24.32 23.04
CA ALA A 204 -18.73 24.45 23.94
C ALA A 204 -18.46 25.44 25.10
N PRO A 205 -19.48 26.11 25.65
CA PRO A 205 -19.34 26.81 26.92
C PRO A 205 -18.96 25.85 28.07
N LEU A 206 -18.32 26.37 29.11
CA LEU A 206 -18.09 25.63 30.36
C LEU A 206 -19.44 25.15 30.92
N GLN A 207 -19.47 23.90 31.35
CA GLN A 207 -20.59 23.30 32.09
C GLN A 207 -20.42 23.52 33.59
#